data_AF-A0A1I1ZYP0-F1
#
_entry.id   AF-A0A1I1ZYP0-F1
#
_cell.length_a   1.000
_cell.length_b   1.000
_cell.length_c   1.000
_cell.angle_alpha   90.00
_cell.angle_beta   90.00
_cell.angle_gamma   90.00
#
_symmetry.space_group_name_H-M   'P 1'
#
loop_
_entity.id
_entity.type
_entity.pdbx_description
1 polymer ?
#
loop_
_entity_poly.entity_id
_entity_poly.type
_entity_poly.pdbx_seq_one_letter_code
_entity_poly.pdbx_strand_id
1 'polypeptide(L)'
;MKIDGTVTVPPYANDPNTGTLTLKSQTILVGASGKVVADSAGMAGGDPSPQLTTGGFGGQGTGKGCGGGPGNAVGQAGSGAGYGGVGGAPGNSYGLNNPCNVCDQATIAHCSGAVGGVGGTDMGEDVAIGAGGGAAGNSSGCSNAGARGGRGGGAVLLLANDWVQVDGTVSARGEEPPGDNSACGYRGGGGGGSGGGIVVAADAVLGAGSLDARGGNGGHALGDQSETWAWGGGGGGGGRIKVFSPADTFTGMRRVDGGAGGTVPATNASVAGLAGASGKAAAVATIPAGYDDLTCP
;
A
#
# COMPACT_ATOMS: atom_id res chain seq x y z
N MET A 1 -15.32 23.67 8.65
CA MET A 1 -14.73 22.65 9.54
C MET A 1 -13.24 22.93 9.76
N LYS A 2 -12.72 22.77 10.97
CA LYS A 2 -11.28 22.94 11.29
C LYS A 2 -10.71 21.72 11.98
N ILE A 3 -9.52 21.28 11.57
CA ILE A 3 -8.77 20.15 12.12
C ILE A 3 -7.38 20.66 12.56
N ASP A 4 -7.19 20.81 13.87
CA ASP A 4 -5.89 21.17 14.47
C ASP A 4 -5.22 19.99 15.20
N GLY A 5 -5.94 18.87 15.35
CA GLY A 5 -5.47 17.62 15.96
C GLY A 5 -5.36 16.47 14.96
N THR A 6 -5.38 15.24 15.47
CA THR A 6 -5.30 14.04 14.63
C THR A 6 -6.67 13.39 14.47
N VAL A 7 -7.10 13.19 13.24
CA VAL A 7 -8.21 12.31 12.85
C VAL A 7 -7.61 11.05 12.24
N THR A 8 -7.94 9.89 12.82
CA THR A 8 -7.44 8.59 12.34
C THR A 8 -8.56 7.79 11.72
N VAL A 9 -8.34 7.24 10.52
CA VAL A 9 -9.27 6.35 9.83
C VAL A 9 -9.06 4.92 10.33
N PRO A 10 -10.10 4.25 10.84
CA PRO A 10 -10.00 2.84 11.23
C PRO A 10 -9.64 1.95 10.04
N PRO A 11 -8.77 0.94 10.21
CA PRO A 11 -8.43 0.03 9.12
C PRO A 11 -9.63 -0.77 8.60
N TYR A 12 -9.62 -1.05 7.30
CA TYR A 12 -10.60 -1.92 6.69
C TYR A 12 -10.55 -3.32 7.31
N ALA A 13 -11.70 -3.76 7.83
CA ALA A 13 -11.87 -5.05 8.49
C ALA A 13 -13.09 -5.81 7.92
N ASN A 14 -13.27 -5.76 6.60
CA ASN A 14 -14.47 -6.24 5.90
C ASN A 14 -15.75 -5.47 6.25
N ASP A 15 -15.60 -4.26 6.80
CA ASP A 15 -16.70 -3.32 7.05
C ASP A 15 -16.58 -2.17 6.04
N PRO A 16 -17.58 -1.96 5.16
CA PRO A 16 -17.56 -0.87 4.19
C PRO A 16 -17.53 0.53 4.81
N ASN A 17 -17.82 0.66 6.11
CA ASN A 17 -17.74 1.93 6.85
C ASN A 17 -16.33 2.21 7.40
N THR A 18 -15.37 1.34 7.15
CA THR A 18 -13.97 1.49 7.59
C THR A 18 -13.03 1.68 6.40
N GLY A 19 -11.82 2.15 6.66
CA GLY A 19 -10.79 2.41 5.66
C GLY A 19 -11.02 3.65 4.79
N THR A 20 -12.19 4.29 4.85
CA THR A 20 -12.50 5.53 4.14
C THR A 20 -12.99 6.61 5.10
N LEU A 21 -12.54 7.85 4.91
CA LEU A 21 -13.05 9.04 5.58
C LEU A 21 -13.55 10.03 4.53
N THR A 22 -14.80 10.46 4.68
CA THR A 22 -15.39 11.54 3.87
C THR A 22 -15.77 12.69 4.78
N LEU A 23 -15.16 13.86 4.55
CA LEU A 23 -15.50 15.10 5.23
C LEU A 23 -16.21 16.03 4.24
N LYS A 24 -17.40 16.49 4.62
CA LYS A 24 -18.20 17.46 3.87
C LYS A 24 -18.42 18.71 4.72
N SER A 25 -18.19 19.88 4.16
CA SER A 25 -18.43 21.16 4.85
C SER A 25 -18.50 22.31 3.84
N GLN A 26 -18.94 23.49 4.24
CA GLN A 26 -18.77 24.67 3.39
C GLN A 26 -17.29 24.99 3.17
N THR A 27 -16.48 24.80 4.21
CA THR A 27 -15.03 25.05 4.22
C THR A 27 -14.32 23.97 5.02
N ILE A 28 -13.11 23.56 4.62
CA ILE A 28 -12.29 22.61 5.39
C ILE A 28 -10.89 23.18 5.58
N LEU A 29 -10.47 23.36 6.83
CA LEU A 29 -9.10 23.69 7.19
C LEU A 29 -8.42 22.51 7.89
N VAL A 30 -7.39 21.94 7.28
CA VAL A 30 -6.40 21.11 7.98
C VAL A 30 -5.26 22.04 8.39
N GLY A 31 -5.31 22.53 9.63
CA GLY A 31 -4.32 23.49 10.15
C GLY A 31 -2.92 22.90 10.20
N ALA A 32 -1.89 23.72 10.42
CA ALA A 32 -0.49 23.28 10.39
C ALA A 32 -0.16 22.12 11.35
N SER A 33 -0.85 22.02 12.49
CA SER A 33 -0.74 20.89 13.42
C SER A 33 -1.73 19.75 13.13
N GLY A 34 -2.70 19.99 12.25
CA GLY A 34 -3.76 19.07 11.86
C GLY A 34 -3.24 17.89 11.06
N LYS A 35 -3.78 16.71 11.37
CA LYS A 35 -3.46 15.46 10.68
C LYS A 35 -4.72 14.67 10.38
N VAL A 36 -4.87 14.25 9.14
CA VAL A 36 -5.84 13.24 8.72
C VAL A 36 -5.05 12.01 8.29
N VAL A 37 -5.17 10.91 9.04
CA VAL A 37 -4.30 9.74 8.92
C VAL A 37 -5.12 8.51 8.56
N ALA A 38 -4.98 8.07 7.32
CA ALA A 38 -5.49 6.82 6.77
C ALA A 38 -4.34 5.86 6.41
N ASP A 39 -3.19 6.00 7.06
CA ASP A 39 -2.06 5.10 6.85
C ASP A 39 -2.42 3.67 7.26
N SER A 40 -2.09 2.69 6.41
CA SER A 40 -2.38 1.26 6.65
C SER A 40 -3.86 0.95 6.90
N ALA A 41 -4.76 1.86 6.52
CA ALA A 41 -6.19 1.74 6.78
C ALA A 41 -6.94 1.00 5.65
N GLY A 42 -6.25 0.63 4.57
CA GLY A 42 -6.82 -0.09 3.44
C GLY A 42 -6.88 -1.60 3.63
N MET A 43 -6.86 -2.32 2.51
CA MET A 43 -7.05 -3.76 2.47
C MET A 43 -5.93 -4.50 3.23
N ALA A 44 -6.29 -5.65 3.84
CA ALA A 44 -5.35 -6.45 4.58
C ALA A 44 -4.26 -7.04 3.66
N GLY A 45 -3.02 -7.06 4.14
CA GLY A 45 -1.95 -7.85 3.53
C GLY A 45 -2.19 -9.34 3.72
N GLY A 46 -1.47 -10.17 2.97
CA GLY A 46 -1.56 -11.62 3.08
C GLY A 46 -0.98 -12.11 4.40
N ASP A 47 -1.52 -13.20 4.94
CA ASP A 47 -0.97 -13.85 6.11
C ASP A 47 0.12 -14.87 5.74
N PRO A 48 1.05 -15.19 6.65
CA PRO A 48 1.92 -16.36 6.49
C PRO A 48 1.09 -17.65 6.50
N SER A 49 1.57 -18.70 5.84
CA SER A 49 0.86 -19.97 5.85
C SER A 49 1.08 -20.76 7.16
N PRO A 50 0.01 -21.28 7.79
CA PRO A 50 0.12 -22.16 8.95
C PRO A 50 0.65 -23.56 8.63
N GLN A 51 0.77 -23.93 7.35
CA GLN A 51 1.20 -25.26 6.93
C GLN A 51 2.64 -25.24 6.42
N LEU A 52 3.47 -26.11 6.98
CA LEU A 52 4.89 -26.31 6.63
C LEU A 52 5.17 -26.38 5.12
N THR A 53 4.23 -26.94 4.35
CA THR A 53 4.42 -27.29 2.94
C THR A 53 3.78 -26.31 1.97
N THR A 54 3.22 -25.19 2.45
CA THR A 54 2.56 -24.20 1.56
C THR A 54 3.13 -22.79 1.70
N GLY A 55 2.99 -22.04 0.61
CA GLY A 55 3.42 -20.66 0.48
C GLY A 55 2.52 -19.68 1.22
N GLY A 56 2.96 -18.43 1.32
CA GLY A 56 2.21 -17.34 1.93
C GLY A 56 0.91 -17.06 1.17
N PHE A 57 -0.04 -16.44 1.85
CA PHE A 57 -1.25 -15.96 1.21
C PHE A 57 -0.98 -14.65 0.45
N GLY A 58 -1.70 -14.44 -0.65
CA GLY A 58 -1.80 -13.12 -1.27
C GLY A 58 -2.59 -12.16 -0.38
N GLY A 59 -2.41 -10.86 -0.61
CA GLY A 59 -3.17 -9.82 0.08
C GLY A 59 -4.63 -9.76 -0.34
N GLN A 60 -5.30 -8.68 0.04
CA GLN A 60 -6.69 -8.39 -0.33
C GLN A 60 -6.79 -7.16 -1.23
N GLY A 61 -7.92 -7.04 -1.94
CA GLY A 61 -8.24 -5.92 -2.81
C GLY A 61 -7.85 -6.10 -4.27
N THR A 62 -8.40 -5.23 -5.12
CA THR A 62 -8.00 -5.12 -6.53
C THR A 62 -6.57 -4.60 -6.60
N GLY A 63 -5.68 -5.34 -7.27
CA GLY A 63 -4.25 -5.01 -7.28
C GLY A 63 -3.49 -5.57 -6.07
N LYS A 64 -4.02 -6.59 -5.37
CA LYS A 64 -3.27 -7.28 -4.31
C LYS A 64 -1.92 -7.82 -4.79
N GLY A 65 -0.94 -7.84 -3.89
CA GLY A 65 0.27 -8.64 -4.08
C GLY A 65 -0.03 -10.12 -3.85
N CYS A 66 0.51 -10.99 -4.70
CA CYS A 66 0.48 -12.43 -4.49
C CYS A 66 1.50 -12.87 -3.42
N GLY A 67 1.18 -13.98 -2.74
CA GLY A 67 2.07 -14.61 -1.77
C GLY A 67 3.29 -15.27 -2.42
N GLY A 68 4.33 -15.49 -1.62
CA GLY A 68 5.50 -16.28 -2.00
C GLY A 68 5.25 -17.77 -1.84
N GLY A 69 5.67 -18.59 -2.80
CA GLY A 69 5.65 -20.04 -2.68
C GLY A 69 6.58 -20.60 -1.60
N PRO A 70 6.36 -21.86 -1.16
CA PRO A 70 7.21 -22.53 -0.21
C PRO A 70 8.59 -22.76 -0.82
N GLY A 71 9.62 -22.86 0.01
CA GLY A 71 10.95 -23.26 -0.40
C GLY A 71 11.16 -24.76 -0.30
N ASN A 72 11.91 -25.35 -1.24
CA ASN A 72 12.57 -26.64 -0.97
C ASN A 72 13.76 -26.48 0.00
N ALA A 73 14.22 -25.23 0.17
CA ALA A 73 15.17 -24.77 1.20
C ALA A 73 14.83 -23.34 1.69
N VAL A 74 14.44 -22.43 0.78
CA VAL A 74 14.16 -21.02 1.08
C VAL A 74 12.77 -20.54 0.68
N GLY A 75 12.02 -19.98 1.62
CA GLY A 75 10.70 -19.40 1.36
C GLY A 75 10.78 -18.17 0.44
N GLN A 76 9.86 -18.09 -0.53
CA GLN A 76 9.78 -16.94 -1.45
C GLN A 76 9.28 -15.68 -0.75
N ALA A 77 9.79 -14.53 -1.14
CA ALA A 77 9.24 -13.25 -0.67
C ALA A 77 7.85 -12.98 -1.26
N GLY A 78 7.08 -12.15 -0.56
CA GLY A 78 5.81 -11.63 -1.05
C GLY A 78 6.00 -10.50 -2.05
N SER A 79 5.10 -10.41 -3.02
CA SER A 79 5.06 -9.29 -3.98
C SER A 79 4.32 -8.07 -3.40
N GLY A 80 4.68 -6.87 -3.85
CA GLY A 80 4.02 -5.63 -3.47
C GLY A 80 2.63 -5.49 -4.12
N ALA A 81 1.71 -4.84 -3.41
CA ALA A 81 0.40 -4.47 -3.96
C ALA A 81 0.49 -3.25 -4.89
N GLY A 82 -0.51 -3.04 -5.73
CA GLY A 82 -0.64 -1.90 -6.65
C GLY A 82 -1.96 -1.15 -6.47
N TYR A 83 -1.96 0.13 -6.84
CA TYR A 83 -3.18 0.94 -6.98
C TYR A 83 -2.98 2.06 -8.00
N GLY A 84 -2.40 3.20 -7.62
CA GLY A 84 -2.04 4.25 -8.56
C GLY A 84 -0.80 3.88 -9.40
N GLY A 85 0.10 3.12 -8.80
CA GLY A 85 1.25 2.48 -9.46
C GLY A 85 1.22 0.96 -9.29
N VAL A 86 2.00 0.26 -10.11
CA VAL A 86 2.21 -1.19 -10.02
C VAL A 86 3.08 -1.52 -8.79
N GLY A 87 2.83 -2.65 -8.12
CA GLY A 87 3.69 -3.16 -7.06
C GLY A 87 5.06 -3.66 -7.57
N GLY A 88 6.00 -3.85 -6.65
CA GLY A 88 7.32 -4.42 -6.90
C GLY A 88 7.30 -5.95 -6.79
N ALA A 89 8.10 -6.61 -7.62
CA ALA A 89 8.25 -8.06 -7.55
C ALA A 89 9.17 -8.47 -6.39
N PRO A 90 8.99 -9.67 -5.81
CA PRO A 90 10.01 -10.25 -4.96
C PRO A 90 11.24 -10.55 -5.81
N GLY A 91 12.43 -10.24 -5.30
CA GLY A 91 13.66 -10.48 -6.05
C GLY A 91 13.93 -11.97 -6.14
N ASN A 92 13.81 -12.60 -7.32
CA ASN A 92 14.30 -13.96 -7.52
C ASN A 92 14.73 -14.26 -8.97
N SER A 93 15.48 -15.35 -9.12
CA SER A 93 16.08 -15.80 -10.38
C SER A 93 15.19 -16.79 -11.18
N TYR A 94 14.06 -17.22 -10.61
CA TYR A 94 13.33 -18.42 -11.05
C TYR A 94 12.06 -18.13 -11.88
N GLY A 95 11.98 -16.94 -12.47
CA GLY A 95 10.86 -16.51 -13.30
C GLY A 95 9.81 -15.75 -12.50
N LEU A 96 9.60 -14.49 -12.91
CA LEU A 96 8.66 -13.56 -12.29
C LEU A 96 7.26 -13.72 -12.91
N ASN A 97 6.22 -13.33 -12.17
CA ASN A 97 4.83 -13.19 -12.64
C ASN A 97 4.00 -14.46 -12.79
N ASN A 98 4.17 -15.46 -11.91
CA ASN A 98 3.17 -16.51 -11.83
C ASN A 98 1.84 -15.92 -11.32
N PRO A 99 0.69 -16.31 -11.87
CA PRO A 99 -0.62 -15.82 -11.41
C PRO A 99 -0.83 -16.04 -9.90
N CYS A 100 -1.51 -15.11 -9.20
CA CYS A 100 -1.72 -15.25 -7.74
C CYS A 100 -2.39 -16.56 -7.35
N ASN A 101 -3.36 -17.05 -8.14
CA ASN A 101 -4.03 -18.32 -7.87
C ASN A 101 -3.11 -19.55 -7.96
N VAL A 102 -1.91 -19.40 -8.52
CA VAL A 102 -0.87 -20.44 -8.58
C VAL A 102 0.09 -20.31 -7.40
N CYS A 103 0.38 -19.08 -6.92
CA CYS A 103 1.35 -18.84 -5.84
C CYS A 103 0.75 -18.70 -4.44
N ASP A 104 -0.51 -18.29 -4.33
CA ASP A 104 -1.21 -18.17 -3.05
C ASP A 104 -1.42 -19.57 -2.45
N GLN A 105 -0.84 -19.82 -1.28
CA GLN A 105 -0.77 -21.16 -0.67
C GLN A 105 -0.18 -22.24 -1.58
N ALA A 106 0.69 -21.87 -2.53
CA ALA A 106 1.30 -22.84 -3.41
C ALA A 106 1.95 -24.00 -2.64
N THR A 107 1.84 -25.22 -3.15
CA THR A 107 2.76 -26.31 -2.80
C THR A 107 3.96 -26.35 -3.73
N ILE A 108 3.94 -25.52 -4.79
CA ILE A 108 4.97 -25.42 -5.80
C ILE A 108 6.15 -24.65 -5.23
N ALA A 109 7.29 -25.33 -5.10
CA ALA A 109 8.51 -24.70 -4.63
C ALA A 109 8.87 -23.50 -5.51
N HIS A 110 9.31 -22.42 -4.87
CA HIS A 110 9.84 -21.22 -5.54
C HIS A 110 8.84 -20.40 -6.38
N CYS A 111 7.54 -20.47 -6.09
CA CYS A 111 6.54 -19.65 -6.78
C CYS A 111 6.75 -18.14 -6.49
N SER A 112 7.14 -17.34 -7.50
CA SER A 112 7.05 -15.88 -7.45
C SER A 112 5.69 -15.42 -7.95
N GLY A 113 4.86 -14.93 -7.04
CA GLY A 113 3.57 -14.39 -7.43
C GLY A 113 3.69 -13.05 -8.17
N ALA A 114 2.71 -12.77 -9.04
CA ALA A 114 2.58 -11.53 -9.77
C ALA A 114 2.45 -10.31 -8.86
N VAL A 115 2.95 -9.18 -9.34
CA VAL A 115 2.79 -7.90 -8.65
C VAL A 115 1.36 -7.37 -8.74
N GLY A 116 0.97 -6.56 -7.77
CA GLY A 116 -0.30 -5.84 -7.82
C GLY A 116 -0.37 -4.87 -8.99
N GLY A 117 -1.43 -4.94 -9.80
CA GLY A 117 -1.67 -4.05 -10.93
C GLY A 117 -2.20 -2.67 -10.54
N VAL A 118 -2.23 -1.75 -11.51
CA VAL A 118 -2.87 -0.44 -11.36
C VAL A 118 -4.39 -0.60 -11.38
N GLY A 119 -5.09 0.14 -10.52
CA GLY A 119 -6.56 0.22 -10.46
C GLY A 119 -7.04 1.67 -10.38
N GLY A 120 -8.34 1.88 -10.61
CA GLY A 120 -8.95 3.21 -10.61
C GLY A 120 -8.56 4.09 -11.79
N THR A 121 -9.13 5.29 -11.85
CA THR A 121 -8.87 6.30 -12.88
C THR A 121 -8.04 7.46 -12.34
N ASP A 122 -7.40 8.21 -13.23
CA ASP A 122 -6.60 9.38 -12.85
C ASP A 122 -7.48 10.53 -12.32
N MET A 123 -8.62 10.82 -12.98
CA MET A 123 -9.48 11.98 -12.69
C MET A 123 -11.00 11.69 -12.75
N GLY A 124 -11.43 10.49 -12.39
CA GLY A 124 -12.85 10.16 -12.13
C GLY A 124 -13.22 10.25 -10.65
N GLU A 125 -14.52 10.11 -10.35
CA GLU A 125 -15.05 10.09 -8.96
C GLU A 125 -14.73 8.80 -8.19
N ASP A 126 -14.10 7.81 -8.83
CA ASP A 126 -13.68 6.59 -8.17
C ASP A 126 -12.57 6.88 -7.15
N VAL A 127 -12.76 6.43 -5.92
CA VAL A 127 -11.70 6.45 -4.91
C VAL A 127 -11.72 5.11 -4.20
N ALA A 128 -10.60 4.41 -4.27
CA ALA A 128 -10.43 3.14 -3.60
C ALA A 128 -9.41 3.27 -2.48
N ILE A 129 -9.60 2.44 -1.47
CA ILE A 129 -8.54 2.09 -0.53
C ILE A 129 -7.48 1.26 -1.26
N GLY A 130 -6.24 1.37 -0.80
CA GLY A 130 -5.11 0.60 -1.31
C GLY A 130 -5.23 -0.90 -1.03
N ALA A 131 -4.58 -1.69 -1.87
CA ALA A 131 -4.50 -3.14 -1.77
C ALA A 131 -3.40 -3.60 -0.81
N GLY A 132 -3.55 -4.82 -0.28
CA GLY A 132 -2.56 -5.44 0.58
C GLY A 132 -1.47 -6.19 -0.19
N GLY A 133 -0.23 -6.12 0.30
CA GLY A 133 0.89 -6.90 -0.22
C GLY A 133 0.76 -8.39 0.09
N GLY A 134 1.49 -9.24 -0.62
CA GLY A 134 1.50 -10.69 -0.35
C GLY A 134 2.41 -11.05 0.81
N ALA A 135 2.12 -12.16 1.50
CA ALA A 135 3.04 -12.71 2.50
C ALA A 135 4.21 -13.44 1.86
N ALA A 136 5.29 -13.57 2.62
CA ALA A 136 6.35 -14.52 2.27
C ALA A 136 5.88 -15.98 2.49
N GLY A 137 6.50 -16.90 1.74
CA GLY A 137 6.29 -18.34 1.84
C GLY A 137 7.13 -19.00 2.92
N ASN A 138 6.69 -20.19 3.32
CA ASN A 138 7.38 -21.00 4.30
C ASN A 138 8.71 -21.56 3.79
N SER A 139 9.62 -21.77 4.73
CA SER A 139 10.94 -22.35 4.50
C SER A 139 10.98 -23.80 4.97
N SER A 140 11.91 -24.60 4.43
CA SER A 140 11.98 -26.04 4.70
C SER A 140 12.04 -26.33 6.21
N GLY A 141 11.00 -27.01 6.72
CA GLY A 141 10.91 -27.44 8.11
C GLY A 141 10.25 -26.46 9.09
N CYS A 142 9.76 -25.30 8.63
CA CYS A 142 9.09 -24.32 9.48
C CYS A 142 7.72 -23.87 8.97
N SER A 143 6.69 -23.97 9.81
CA SER A 143 5.36 -23.39 9.58
C SER A 143 5.35 -21.97 10.14
N ASN A 144 4.60 -21.08 9.48
CA ASN A 144 4.61 -19.64 9.77
C ASN A 144 6.00 -18.99 9.68
N ALA A 145 6.88 -19.52 8.81
CA ALA A 145 8.12 -18.85 8.47
C ALA A 145 7.84 -17.86 7.33
N GLY A 146 8.17 -16.60 7.52
CA GLY A 146 7.92 -15.54 6.56
C GLY A 146 7.04 -14.41 7.11
N ALA A 147 7.38 -13.18 6.74
CA ALA A 147 6.61 -12.02 7.17
C ALA A 147 5.26 -11.95 6.44
N ARG A 148 4.24 -11.45 7.15
CA ARG A 148 2.96 -11.07 6.53
C ARG A 148 3.14 -9.96 5.51
N GLY A 149 2.18 -9.79 4.62
CA GLY A 149 2.12 -8.62 3.75
C GLY A 149 1.70 -7.35 4.48
N GLY A 150 2.09 -6.19 3.94
CA GLY A 150 1.68 -4.88 4.41
C GLY A 150 0.25 -4.55 3.99
N ARG A 151 -0.50 -3.86 4.86
CA ARG A 151 -1.82 -3.30 4.55
C ARG A 151 -1.74 -2.15 3.55
N GLY A 152 -2.75 -2.01 2.71
CA GLY A 152 -2.88 -0.82 1.85
C GLY A 152 -3.20 0.45 2.64
N GLY A 153 -3.03 1.62 2.03
CA GLY A 153 -3.51 2.89 2.59
C GLY A 153 -5.03 3.02 2.48
N GLY A 154 -5.67 3.80 3.35
CA GLY A 154 -7.10 4.08 3.27
C GLY A 154 -7.46 5.12 2.21
N ALA A 155 -8.68 5.62 2.25
CA ALA A 155 -9.15 6.68 1.37
C ALA A 155 -9.60 7.90 2.19
N VAL A 156 -9.26 9.10 1.71
CA VAL A 156 -9.67 10.37 2.32
C VAL A 156 -10.29 11.25 1.26
N LEU A 157 -11.50 11.73 1.51
CA LEU A 157 -12.20 12.70 0.69
C LEU A 157 -12.43 13.98 1.51
N LEU A 158 -11.85 15.08 1.05
CA LEU A 158 -12.09 16.43 1.57
C LEU A 158 -12.94 17.18 0.56
N LEU A 159 -14.22 17.31 0.85
CA LEU A 159 -15.21 17.90 -0.06
C LEU A 159 -15.74 19.18 0.59
N ALA A 160 -15.54 20.31 -0.09
CA ALA A 160 -16.08 21.59 0.36
C ALA A 160 -16.66 22.39 -0.81
N ASN A 161 -17.64 23.24 -0.54
CA ASN A 161 -18.17 24.14 -1.56
C ASN A 161 -17.16 25.28 -1.83
N ASP A 162 -16.82 26.06 -0.80
CA ASP A 162 -15.99 27.26 -0.98
C ASP A 162 -14.50 26.91 -1.08
N TRP A 163 -13.94 26.29 -0.04
CA TRP A 163 -12.51 26.02 -0.02
C TRP A 163 -12.08 24.85 0.85
N VAL A 164 -10.99 24.20 0.42
CA VAL A 164 -10.17 23.31 1.23
C VAL A 164 -8.77 23.91 1.37
N GLN A 165 -8.34 24.17 2.61
CA GLN A 165 -6.99 24.60 2.95
C GLN A 165 -6.26 23.48 3.69
N VAL A 166 -5.12 23.05 3.15
CA VAL A 166 -4.27 22.03 3.77
C VAL A 166 -2.91 22.64 4.10
N ASP A 167 -2.72 23.03 5.36
CA ASP A 167 -1.43 23.44 5.91
C ASP A 167 -0.76 22.31 6.69
N GLY A 168 -1.56 21.37 7.20
CA GLY A 168 -1.11 20.17 7.90
C GLY A 168 -0.84 19.00 6.98
N THR A 169 -1.18 17.79 7.44
CA THR A 169 -0.93 16.54 6.70
C THR A 169 -2.20 15.74 6.47
N VAL A 170 -2.39 15.28 5.24
CA VAL A 170 -3.36 14.24 4.87
C VAL A 170 -2.57 13.06 4.33
N SER A 171 -2.71 11.90 4.95
CA SER A 171 -1.89 10.73 4.65
C SER A 171 -2.74 9.49 4.44
N ALA A 172 -2.42 8.71 3.42
CA ALA A 172 -3.06 7.46 3.02
C ALA A 172 -1.99 6.47 2.54
N ARG A 173 -0.92 6.29 3.33
CA ARG A 173 0.23 5.48 2.94
C ARG A 173 -0.03 4.00 3.13
N GLY A 174 0.57 3.20 2.25
CA GLY A 174 0.67 1.75 2.43
C GLY A 174 1.63 1.39 3.58
N GLU A 175 1.42 0.21 4.15
CA GLU A 175 2.23 -0.33 5.24
C GLU A 175 3.50 -1.02 4.70
N GLU A 176 4.63 -0.77 5.34
CA GLU A 176 5.77 -1.70 5.29
C GLU A 176 5.47 -2.87 6.24
N PRO A 177 5.49 -4.13 5.78
CA PRO A 177 5.14 -5.25 6.64
C PRO A 177 6.10 -5.35 7.84
N PRO A 178 5.61 -5.76 9.01
CA PRO A 178 6.46 -5.96 10.17
C PRO A 178 7.50 -7.05 9.89
N GLY A 179 8.67 -6.91 10.50
CA GLY A 179 9.71 -7.94 10.44
C GLY A 179 9.23 -9.29 10.98
N ASP A 180 9.78 -10.37 10.44
CA ASP A 180 9.47 -11.73 10.88
C ASP A 180 10.22 -12.10 12.16
N ASN A 181 9.48 -12.33 13.24
CA ASN A 181 10.02 -12.75 14.54
C ASN A 181 9.99 -14.27 14.77
N SER A 182 9.56 -15.08 13.80
CA SER A 182 9.54 -16.55 13.91
C SER A 182 10.96 -17.09 14.11
N ALA A 183 11.20 -18.09 14.97
CA ALA A 183 12.56 -18.58 15.28
C ALA A 183 13.17 -19.49 14.20
N CYS A 184 12.90 -19.23 12.93
CA CYS A 184 13.32 -20.07 11.80
C CYS A 184 14.47 -19.44 11.01
N GLY A 185 15.32 -20.25 10.38
CA GLY A 185 16.53 -19.77 9.69
C GLY A 185 16.19 -18.85 8.52
N TYR A 186 15.45 -19.35 7.53
CA TYR A 186 15.09 -18.58 6.34
C TYR A 186 13.79 -17.81 6.51
N ARG A 187 13.88 -16.47 6.38
CA ARG A 187 12.75 -15.54 6.56
C ARG A 187 12.65 -14.59 5.38
N GLY A 188 11.79 -14.93 4.42
CA GLY A 188 11.46 -14.06 3.32
C GLY A 188 10.70 -12.82 3.79
N GLY A 189 10.93 -11.70 3.11
CA GLY A 189 10.18 -10.47 3.35
C GLY A 189 8.78 -10.50 2.75
N GLY A 190 7.79 -9.98 3.47
CA GLY A 190 6.45 -9.75 2.94
C GLY A 190 6.43 -8.56 1.98
N GLY A 191 5.47 -8.51 1.06
CA GLY A 191 5.31 -7.38 0.15
C GLY A 191 4.70 -6.15 0.83
N GLY A 192 5.10 -4.96 0.36
CA GLY A 192 4.54 -3.68 0.80
C GLY A 192 3.10 -3.49 0.35
N GLY A 193 2.28 -2.85 1.19
CA GLY A 193 0.94 -2.43 0.82
C GLY A 193 0.95 -1.22 -0.11
N SER A 194 -0.05 -1.10 -1.01
CA SER A 194 -0.11 0.06 -1.90
C SER A 194 -0.53 1.33 -1.14
N GLY A 195 -0.20 2.49 -1.70
CA GLY A 195 -0.83 3.75 -1.29
C GLY A 195 -2.34 3.72 -1.54
N GLY A 196 -3.06 4.58 -0.84
CA GLY A 196 -4.51 4.75 -0.93
C GLY A 196 -4.95 5.91 -1.82
N GLY A 197 -6.18 6.38 -1.63
CA GLY A 197 -6.79 7.46 -2.41
C GLY A 197 -6.95 8.74 -1.58
N ILE A 198 -6.55 9.89 -2.13
CA ILE A 198 -6.85 11.20 -1.55
C ILE A 198 -7.60 12.02 -2.61
N VAL A 199 -8.81 12.48 -2.26
CA VAL A 199 -9.60 13.39 -3.09
C VAL A 199 -9.74 14.71 -2.34
N VAL A 200 -9.48 15.81 -3.04
CA VAL A 200 -9.76 17.16 -2.57
C VAL A 200 -10.61 17.86 -3.64
N ALA A 201 -11.81 18.30 -3.27
CA ALA A 201 -12.73 18.98 -4.18
C ALA A 201 -13.30 20.23 -3.51
N ALA A 202 -13.12 21.39 -4.15
CA ALA A 202 -13.71 22.67 -3.76
C ALA A 202 -13.48 23.77 -4.80
N ASP A 203 -14.22 24.87 -4.72
CA ASP A 203 -14.01 26.04 -5.58
C ASP A 203 -12.56 26.56 -5.49
N ALA A 204 -11.98 26.57 -4.29
CA ALA A 204 -10.55 26.86 -4.09
C ALA A 204 -9.85 25.79 -3.25
N VAL A 205 -8.66 25.37 -3.71
CA VAL A 205 -7.76 24.49 -2.95
C VAL A 205 -6.46 25.23 -2.70
N LEU A 206 -6.08 25.37 -1.42
CA LEU A 206 -4.95 26.20 -1.00
C LEU A 206 -4.16 25.59 0.18
N GLY A 207 -3.06 26.24 0.54
CA GLY A 207 -2.18 25.83 1.63
C GLY A 207 -0.82 25.31 1.15
N ALA A 208 0.02 24.97 2.12
CA ALA A 208 1.41 24.54 1.90
C ALA A 208 1.78 23.23 2.62
N GLY A 209 0.77 22.46 3.04
CA GLY A 209 0.91 21.20 3.75
C GLY A 209 1.31 20.02 2.86
N SER A 210 0.90 18.81 3.25
CA SER A 210 1.23 17.57 2.55
C SER A 210 0.03 16.69 2.29
N LEU A 211 -0.08 16.19 1.06
CA LEU A 211 -0.93 15.07 0.66
C LEU A 211 -0.01 13.89 0.34
N ASP A 212 -0.02 12.83 1.15
CA ASP A 212 0.91 11.69 1.05
C ASP A 212 0.16 10.36 0.87
N ALA A 213 0.22 9.79 -0.33
CA ALA A 213 -0.37 8.51 -0.67
C ALA A 213 0.71 7.53 -1.18
N ARG A 214 1.91 7.53 -0.59
CA ARG A 214 2.99 6.62 -0.99
C ARG A 214 2.69 5.14 -0.69
N GLY A 215 3.30 4.26 -1.47
CA GLY A 215 3.33 2.82 -1.18
C GLY A 215 4.22 2.50 0.02
N GLY A 216 3.94 1.40 0.70
CA GLY A 216 4.78 0.86 1.77
C GLY A 216 6.00 0.13 1.21
N ASN A 217 7.12 0.13 1.93
CA ASN A 217 8.30 -0.63 1.50
C ASN A 217 8.03 -2.13 1.59
N GLY A 218 8.79 -2.92 0.85
CA GLY A 218 8.83 -4.37 1.02
C GLY A 218 9.57 -4.75 2.30
N GLY A 219 9.13 -5.84 2.93
CA GLY A 219 9.76 -6.36 4.14
C GLY A 219 11.18 -6.82 3.88
N HIS A 220 12.07 -6.51 4.82
CA HIS A 220 13.45 -6.98 4.79
C HIS A 220 13.51 -8.49 5.02
N ALA A 221 14.38 -9.16 4.29
CA ALA A 221 14.71 -10.55 4.60
C ALA A 221 15.76 -10.56 5.71
N LEU A 222 15.54 -11.36 6.76
CA LEU A 222 16.46 -11.41 7.90
C LEU A 222 17.54 -12.47 7.76
N GLY A 223 17.28 -13.51 6.96
CA GLY A 223 18.21 -14.63 6.72
C GLY A 223 18.62 -15.41 7.99
N ASP A 224 19.36 -16.50 7.79
CA ASP A 224 20.15 -17.14 8.85
C ASP A 224 21.57 -16.57 8.78
N GLN A 225 22.19 -16.24 9.92
CA GLN A 225 23.58 -15.77 10.00
C GLN A 225 24.59 -16.77 9.41
N SER A 226 24.19 -18.04 9.24
CA SER A 226 25.01 -19.13 8.73
C SER A 226 24.72 -19.52 7.26
N GLU A 227 23.62 -19.07 6.66
CA GLU A 227 23.22 -19.48 5.30
C GLU A 227 22.89 -18.30 4.36
N THR A 228 23.11 -18.53 3.06
CA THR A 228 23.40 -17.48 2.07
C THR A 228 22.21 -17.01 1.22
N TRP A 229 20.97 -17.37 1.59
CA TRP A 229 19.80 -17.31 0.69
C TRP A 229 18.61 -16.61 1.37
N ALA A 230 18.32 -15.37 0.99
CA ALA A 230 17.17 -14.63 1.50
C ALA A 230 16.59 -13.70 0.42
N TRP A 231 15.28 -13.52 0.40
CA TRP A 231 14.60 -12.68 -0.58
C TRP A 231 13.80 -11.57 0.08
N GLY A 232 14.06 -10.34 -0.36
CA GLY A 232 13.35 -9.16 0.10
C GLY A 232 11.97 -9.06 -0.56
N GLY A 233 11.00 -8.59 0.21
CA GLY A 233 9.65 -8.32 -0.29
C GLY A 233 9.63 -7.23 -1.35
N GLY A 234 8.69 -7.31 -2.29
CA GLY A 234 8.49 -6.22 -3.25
C GLY A 234 7.84 -4.99 -2.61
N GLY A 235 8.24 -3.78 -3.02
CA GLY A 235 7.63 -2.53 -2.54
C GLY A 235 6.21 -2.31 -3.07
N GLY A 236 5.34 -1.68 -2.30
CA GLY A 236 3.98 -1.34 -2.74
C GLY A 236 3.96 -0.21 -3.76
N GLY A 237 3.05 -0.24 -4.71
CA GLY A 237 2.81 0.83 -5.67
C GLY A 237 2.23 2.08 -4.99
N GLY A 238 2.53 3.24 -5.53
CA GLY A 238 1.98 4.51 -5.06
C GLY A 238 0.46 4.61 -5.21
N GLY A 239 -0.15 5.50 -4.46
CA GLY A 239 -1.58 5.77 -4.46
C GLY A 239 -2.03 6.80 -5.49
N ARG A 240 -3.23 7.35 -5.28
CA ARG A 240 -3.83 8.38 -6.14
C ARG A 240 -4.17 9.63 -5.35
N ILE A 241 -3.79 10.79 -5.87
CA ILE A 241 -4.20 12.09 -5.35
C ILE A 241 -4.95 12.83 -6.45
N LYS A 242 -6.22 13.15 -6.22
CA LYS A 242 -7.11 13.83 -7.17
C LYS A 242 -7.52 15.18 -6.59
N VAL A 243 -7.28 16.24 -7.35
CA VAL A 243 -7.70 17.60 -6.99
C VAL A 243 -8.69 18.12 -8.02
N PHE A 244 -9.88 18.51 -7.57
CA PHE A 244 -10.93 19.09 -8.41
C PHE A 244 -11.18 20.51 -7.92
N SER A 245 -10.65 21.51 -8.63
CA SER A 245 -10.78 22.90 -8.22
C SER A 245 -10.48 23.88 -9.36
N PRO A 246 -11.39 24.83 -9.67
CA PRO A 246 -11.12 25.89 -10.64
C PRO A 246 -10.07 26.89 -10.14
N ALA A 247 -9.83 26.98 -8.83
CA ALA A 247 -8.80 27.82 -8.21
C ALA A 247 -7.85 27.02 -7.30
N ASP A 248 -7.11 26.06 -7.89
CA ASP A 248 -6.03 25.33 -7.21
C ASP A 248 -4.76 26.20 -7.10
N THR A 249 -4.50 26.70 -5.90
CA THR A 249 -3.29 27.47 -5.53
C THR A 249 -2.45 26.75 -4.48
N PHE A 250 -2.71 25.46 -4.25
CA PHE A 250 -1.95 24.66 -3.28
C PHE A 250 -0.49 24.52 -3.72
N THR A 251 0.43 24.95 -2.86
CA THR A 251 1.89 24.92 -3.10
C THR A 251 2.59 23.80 -2.34
N GLY A 252 1.84 23.05 -1.53
CA GLY A 252 2.35 21.95 -0.74
C GLY A 252 2.71 20.71 -1.56
N MET A 253 3.11 19.65 -0.87
CA MET A 253 3.57 18.42 -1.52
C MET A 253 2.44 17.46 -1.86
N ARG A 254 2.52 16.84 -3.04
CA ARG A 254 1.66 15.73 -3.48
C ARG A 254 2.53 14.50 -3.73
N ARG A 255 2.64 13.60 -2.74
CA ARG A 255 3.54 12.44 -2.79
C ARG A 255 2.79 11.17 -3.13
N VAL A 256 3.21 10.51 -4.19
CA VAL A 256 2.63 9.25 -4.69
C VAL A 256 3.71 8.25 -5.08
N ASP A 257 4.90 8.36 -4.52
CA ASP A 257 6.00 7.42 -4.77
C ASP A 257 5.63 5.97 -4.40
N GLY A 258 6.14 5.01 -5.18
CA GLY A 258 6.14 3.61 -4.76
C GLY A 258 7.09 3.38 -3.60
N GLY A 259 6.85 2.31 -2.83
CA GLY A 259 7.74 1.88 -1.77
C GLY A 259 9.01 1.23 -2.31
N ALA A 260 10.10 1.31 -1.55
CA ALA A 260 11.33 0.61 -1.86
C ALA A 260 11.12 -0.91 -1.75
N GLY A 261 11.94 -1.69 -2.47
CA GLY A 261 12.01 -3.13 -2.24
C GLY A 261 12.74 -3.45 -0.93
N GLY A 262 12.38 -4.57 -0.32
CA GLY A 262 13.00 -5.06 0.90
C GLY A 262 14.47 -5.39 0.67
N THR A 263 15.32 -5.02 1.62
CA THR A 263 16.74 -5.36 1.58
C THR A 263 16.99 -6.79 2.04
N VAL A 264 18.20 -7.29 1.78
CA VAL A 264 18.65 -8.63 2.15
C VAL A 264 20.07 -8.58 2.71
N PRO A 265 20.52 -9.58 3.49
CA PRO A 265 21.92 -9.73 3.87
C PRO A 265 22.82 -9.86 2.64
N ALA A 266 24.04 -9.31 2.72
CA ALA A 266 25.02 -9.34 1.62
C ALA A 266 25.68 -10.72 1.48
N THR A 267 24.91 -11.71 1.03
CA THR A 267 25.36 -13.07 0.73
C THR A 267 25.13 -13.39 -0.75
N ASN A 268 25.93 -14.30 -1.32
CA ASN A 268 26.03 -14.48 -2.77
C ASN A 268 24.75 -14.98 -3.48
N ALA A 269 23.72 -15.41 -2.75
CA ALA A 269 22.47 -15.92 -3.31
C ALA A 269 21.22 -15.17 -2.81
N SER A 270 21.38 -14.09 -2.06
CA SER A 270 20.27 -13.24 -1.61
C SER A 270 19.94 -12.17 -2.64
N VAL A 271 18.65 -11.86 -2.80
CA VAL A 271 18.17 -10.89 -3.79
C VAL A 271 17.18 -9.92 -3.14
N ALA A 272 17.48 -8.63 -3.26
CA ALA A 272 16.60 -7.56 -2.79
C ALA A 272 15.30 -7.53 -3.60
N GLY A 273 14.21 -7.11 -2.95
CA GLY A 273 12.95 -6.85 -3.64
C GLY A 273 13.08 -5.70 -4.62
N LEU A 274 12.19 -5.66 -5.62
CA LEU A 274 12.07 -4.51 -6.50
C LEU A 274 11.18 -3.43 -5.86
N ALA A 275 11.44 -2.17 -6.18
CA ALA A 275 10.58 -1.06 -5.77
C ALA A 275 9.24 -1.11 -6.51
N GLY A 276 8.20 -0.61 -5.85
CA GLY A 276 6.92 -0.30 -6.50
C GLY A 276 7.05 0.92 -7.41
N ALA A 277 6.19 1.01 -8.43
CA ALA A 277 6.09 2.18 -9.26
C ALA A 277 5.32 3.30 -8.55
N SER A 278 5.69 4.55 -8.84
CA SER A 278 4.91 5.71 -8.41
C SER A 278 3.50 5.66 -8.97
N GLY A 279 2.55 6.16 -8.19
CA GLY A 279 1.18 6.38 -8.60
C GLY A 279 0.97 7.72 -9.27
N LYS A 280 -0.22 8.30 -9.10
CA LYS A 280 -0.63 9.50 -9.84
C LYS A 280 -1.17 10.58 -8.92
N ALA A 281 -0.61 11.77 -9.04
CA ALA A 281 -1.22 13.01 -8.55
C ALA A 281 -1.67 13.84 -9.76
N ALA A 282 -2.93 14.28 -9.77
CA ALA A 282 -3.48 15.07 -10.86
C ALA A 282 -4.50 16.09 -10.34
N ALA A 283 -4.66 17.18 -11.10
CA ALA A 283 -5.58 18.26 -10.79
C ALA A 283 -6.34 18.68 -12.06
N VAL A 284 -7.63 18.99 -11.92
CA VAL A 284 -8.47 19.54 -12.99
C VAL A 284 -9.38 20.64 -12.44
N ALA A 285 -9.77 21.57 -13.32
CA ALA A 285 -10.61 22.71 -12.94
C ALA A 285 -12.07 22.34 -12.69
N THR A 286 -12.56 21.26 -13.31
CA THR A 286 -13.97 20.85 -13.21
C THR A 286 -14.22 20.06 -11.94
N ILE A 287 -15.17 20.53 -11.12
CA ILE A 287 -15.67 19.79 -9.97
C ILE A 287 -16.75 18.80 -10.47
N PRO A 288 -16.60 17.50 -10.22
CA PRO A 288 -17.63 16.52 -10.55
C PRO A 288 -18.92 16.79 -9.76
N ALA A 289 -20.07 16.54 -10.37
CA ALA A 289 -21.37 16.80 -9.76
C ALA A 289 -21.57 16.06 -8.43
N GLY A 290 -20.93 14.88 -8.24
CA GLY A 290 -20.97 14.16 -6.96
C GLY A 290 -20.23 14.84 -5.82
N TYR A 291 -19.39 15.84 -6.12
CA TYR A 291 -18.58 16.60 -5.15
C TYR A 291 -18.97 18.08 -5.04
N ASP A 292 -19.96 18.52 -5.82
CA ASP A 292 -20.48 19.90 -5.86
C ASP A 292 -21.83 20.01 -5.11
N ASP A 293 -22.25 21.24 -4.81
CA ASP A 293 -23.51 21.57 -4.11
C ASP A 293 -23.75 20.72 -2.84
N LEU A 294 -22.73 20.68 -1.98
CA LEU A 294 -22.77 19.89 -0.75
C LEU A 294 -23.78 20.51 0.23
N THR A 295 -24.99 19.96 0.22
CA THR A 295 -25.99 20.24 1.25
C THR A 295 -25.54 19.60 2.57
N CYS A 296 -25.18 20.42 3.55
CA CYS A 296 -24.91 19.95 4.91
C CYS A 296 -26.26 19.77 5.63
N PRO A 297 -26.63 18.56 6.08
CA PRO A 297 -27.80 18.38 6.94
C PRO A 297 -27.63 19.06 8.30
#